data_AF-A0A960LXR3-F1
#
_entry.id   AF-A0A960LXR3-F1
#
_cell.length_a   1.000
_cell.length_b   1.000
_cell.length_c   1.000
_cell.angle_alpha   90.00
_cell.angle_beta   90.00
_cell.angle_gamma   90.00
#
_symmetry.space_group_name_H-M   'P 1'
#
loop_
_entity.id
_entity.type
_entity.pdbx_description
1 polymer ?
#
loop_
_entity_poly.entity_id
_entity_poly.type
_entity_poly.pdbx_seq_one_letter_code
_entity_poly.pdbx_strand_id
1 'polypeptide(L)'
;MPWIFSLLLAGALAWYHLVGLCFTPIAHGESLRTSLSDGSLTETFPEAASWIGEDGGLHLRPGQRIHTLIERAPGARAVHVEADIQADSIHRGDVSWKAGRIAIGFRDDQGRENYRVPHYAAVVEGTKPWNHIRATLLIPEATTRLHLLAQNSGDSGVFSLRSLSLTQYRIRASHPWIVAGLLGLALALGGWIVHTGTLKGHVAGRVTLLLAMIIVMGTLVPQPWIEWGLHRLDRPEPQPHSMEHAAPAPSAPGEIPPPTQALTPAASLLKPETHKQTHFILFLALGLSAAVACRKAPTLSTRTCLAALILFAGITELLQGISITRTPRLLDWGIDLLGATLGVGLIWWLSRIHRSISDAAS
;
A
#
# COMPACT_ATOMS: atom_id res chain seq x y z
N MET A 1 -17.59 15.94 -30.64
CA MET A 1 -18.53 15.92 -29.49
C MET A 1 -17.90 16.60 -28.28
N PRO A 2 -17.99 17.93 -28.16
CA PRO A 2 -17.40 18.71 -27.07
C PRO A 2 -18.06 18.43 -25.70
N TRP A 3 -19.32 18.00 -25.68
CA TRP A 3 -20.06 17.72 -24.44
C TRP A 3 -19.46 16.58 -23.60
N ILE A 4 -18.82 15.58 -24.22
CA ILE A 4 -18.17 14.46 -23.50
C ILE A 4 -16.98 14.98 -22.68
N PHE A 5 -16.18 15.89 -23.24
CA PHE A 5 -15.05 16.47 -22.53
C PHE A 5 -15.52 17.35 -21.37
N SER A 6 -16.58 18.14 -21.57
CA SER A 6 -17.19 18.93 -20.49
C SER A 6 -17.77 18.04 -19.38
N LEU A 7 -18.36 16.89 -19.72
CA LEU A 7 -18.84 15.90 -18.74
C LEU A 7 -17.70 15.22 -17.99
N LEU A 8 -16.59 14.93 -18.66
CA LEU A 8 -15.41 14.35 -18.01
C LEU A 8 -14.68 15.36 -17.13
N LEU A 9 -14.58 16.62 -17.56
CA LEU A 9 -14.00 17.71 -16.77
C LEU A 9 -14.91 18.08 -15.58
N ALA A 10 -16.22 18.19 -15.80
CA ALA A 10 -17.18 18.34 -14.72
C ALA A 10 -17.15 17.13 -13.78
N GLY A 11 -16.99 15.92 -14.31
CA GLY A 11 -16.75 14.70 -13.54
C GLY A 11 -15.44 14.75 -12.75
N ALA A 12 -14.37 15.31 -13.31
CA ALA A 12 -13.06 15.48 -12.67
C ALA A 12 -13.01 16.62 -11.63
N LEU A 13 -13.87 17.63 -11.77
CA LEU A 13 -14.05 18.71 -10.80
C LEU A 13 -15.02 18.30 -9.70
N ALA A 14 -16.13 17.65 -10.06
CA ALA A 14 -17.01 16.97 -9.12
C ALA A 14 -16.25 15.89 -8.38
N TRP A 15 -15.28 15.23 -9.03
CA TRP A 15 -14.28 14.37 -8.42
C TRP A 15 -13.41 15.14 -7.44
N TYR A 16 -12.77 16.26 -7.81
CA TYR A 16 -11.95 17.00 -6.85
C TYR A 16 -12.74 17.47 -5.64
N HIS A 17 -14.03 17.80 -5.81
CA HIS A 17 -14.92 18.16 -4.71
C HIS A 17 -15.46 16.96 -3.93
N LEU A 18 -15.81 15.85 -4.59
CA LEU A 18 -16.20 14.58 -3.96
C LEU A 18 -15.02 14.03 -3.20
N VAL A 19 -13.87 13.87 -3.84
CA VAL A 19 -12.57 13.56 -3.24
C VAL A 19 -12.26 14.55 -2.13
N GLY A 20 -12.35 15.87 -2.28
CA GLY A 20 -12.11 16.80 -1.17
C GLY A 20 -13.06 16.62 0.02
N LEU A 21 -14.35 16.38 -0.24
CA LEU A 21 -15.37 16.05 0.76
C LEU A 21 -15.25 14.60 1.28
N CYS A 22 -14.51 13.76 0.56
CA CYS A 22 -14.26 12.35 0.83
C CYS A 22 -12.82 12.05 1.29
N PHE A 23 -11.94 13.03 1.33
CA PHE A 23 -10.51 12.90 1.64
C PHE A 23 -10.08 13.87 2.75
N THR A 24 -11.00 14.67 3.31
CA THR A 24 -11.01 14.70 4.79
C THR A 24 -11.14 13.24 5.22
N PRO A 25 -10.22 12.70 6.03
CA PRO A 25 -10.00 11.26 6.14
C PRO A 25 -11.34 10.52 6.31
N ILE A 26 -11.84 9.98 5.19
CA ILE A 26 -13.00 9.06 5.15
C ILE A 26 -12.61 7.71 5.77
N ALA A 27 -11.32 7.54 5.99
CA ALA A 27 -10.79 6.78 7.09
C ALA A 27 -11.14 7.46 8.43
N HIS A 28 -12.13 7.13 9.24
CA HIS A 28 -13.00 5.97 9.35
C HIS A 28 -14.02 6.37 10.44
N GLY A 29 -15.33 6.20 10.25
CA GLY A 29 -16.29 6.21 11.37
C GLY A 29 -16.43 7.47 12.22
N GLU A 30 -17.39 7.42 13.15
CA GLU A 30 -17.30 8.23 14.36
C GLU A 30 -16.10 7.72 15.14
N SER A 31 -15.13 8.60 15.42
CA SER A 31 -14.02 8.28 16.32
C SER A 31 -14.62 7.94 17.68
N LEU A 32 -14.46 6.69 18.11
CA LEU A 32 -14.77 6.27 19.46
C LEU A 32 -13.50 6.56 20.27
N ARG A 33 -13.30 7.83 20.66
CA ARG A 33 -12.06 8.27 21.32
C ARG A 33 -11.87 7.56 22.65
N THR A 34 -11.02 6.54 22.64
CA THR A 34 -10.08 6.21 23.73
C THR A 34 -8.71 6.57 23.19
N SER A 35 -8.41 7.88 23.17
CA SER A 35 -7.10 8.33 22.68
C SER A 35 -6.08 8.19 23.79
N LEU A 36 -4.99 7.47 23.52
CA LEU A 36 -3.79 7.49 24.36
C LEU A 36 -3.00 8.81 24.21
N SER A 37 -3.49 9.77 23.39
CA SER A 37 -2.74 10.96 23.00
C SER A 37 -2.61 12.06 24.04
N ASP A 38 -3.41 12.02 25.11
CA ASP A 38 -3.55 13.19 26.00
C ASP A 38 -2.83 13.00 27.36
N GLY A 39 -2.32 11.79 27.64
CA GLY A 39 -1.43 11.51 28.77
C GLY A 39 0.01 11.36 28.30
N SER A 40 0.98 11.79 29.10
CA SER A 40 2.39 11.47 28.82
C SER A 40 2.54 9.94 28.78
N LEU A 41 3.42 9.41 27.91
CA LEU A 41 3.65 7.96 27.81
C LEU A 41 3.90 7.28 29.17
N THR A 42 4.41 8.03 30.16
CA THR A 42 4.54 7.62 31.56
C THR A 42 3.23 7.26 32.25
N GLU A 43 2.12 7.93 31.97
CA GLU A 43 0.82 7.61 32.59
C GLU A 43 0.24 6.33 32.03
N THR A 44 0.43 6.11 30.72
CA THR A 44 -0.05 4.90 30.05
C THR A 44 0.85 3.70 30.35
N PHE A 45 2.16 3.92 30.47
CA PHE A 45 3.18 2.89 30.65
C PHE A 45 4.11 3.27 31.83
N PRO A 46 3.65 3.16 33.08
CA PRO A 46 4.45 3.54 34.24
C PRO A 46 5.76 2.73 34.34
N GLU A 47 5.75 1.47 33.89
CA GLU A 47 6.95 0.62 33.81
C GLU A 47 8.02 1.16 32.86
N ALA A 48 7.60 1.97 31.88
CA ALA A 48 8.45 2.51 30.84
C ALA A 48 9.00 3.91 31.17
N ALA A 49 8.67 4.47 32.34
CA ALA A 49 9.11 5.80 32.73
C ALA A 49 10.64 5.96 32.70
N SER A 50 11.37 4.89 33.06
CA SER A 50 12.85 4.85 33.00
C SER A 50 13.44 4.75 31.59
N TRP A 51 12.60 4.55 30.57
CA TRP A 51 13.01 4.39 29.16
C TRP A 51 12.70 5.63 28.32
N ILE A 52 12.13 6.67 28.93
CA ILE A 52 11.82 7.93 28.26
C ILE A 52 13.07 8.80 28.28
N GLY A 53 13.54 9.18 27.09
CA GLY A 53 14.68 10.06 26.92
C GLY A 53 14.35 11.52 27.21
N GLU A 54 15.38 12.35 27.24
CA GLU A 54 15.24 13.81 27.37
C GLU A 54 14.45 14.45 26.21
N ASP A 55 14.38 13.75 25.06
CA ASP A 55 13.59 14.15 23.89
C ASP A 55 12.09 13.82 24.01
N GLY A 56 11.67 13.23 25.13
CA GLY A 56 10.30 12.76 25.38
C GLY A 56 9.92 11.50 24.60
N GLY A 57 10.87 10.90 23.87
CA GLY A 57 10.69 9.64 23.17
C GLY A 57 10.88 8.45 24.09
N LEU A 58 10.13 7.38 23.82
CA LEU A 58 10.33 6.08 24.45
C LEU A 58 11.38 5.29 23.69
N HIS A 59 12.46 4.87 24.34
CA HIS A 59 13.57 4.14 23.74
C HIS A 59 13.62 2.68 24.20
N LEU A 60 13.28 1.76 23.30
CA LEU A 60 13.22 0.32 23.56
C LEU A 60 14.51 -0.37 23.07
N ARG A 61 15.28 -0.89 24.02
CA ARG A 61 16.43 -1.80 23.80
C ARG A 61 15.97 -3.24 23.57
N PRO A 62 16.86 -4.13 23.08
CA PRO A 62 16.51 -5.53 22.83
C PRO A 62 15.84 -6.20 24.03
N GLY A 63 14.72 -6.87 23.79
CA GLY A 63 13.91 -7.54 24.81
C GLY A 63 12.93 -6.62 25.56
N GLN A 64 13.05 -5.30 25.44
CA GLN A 64 12.10 -4.37 26.04
C GLN A 64 10.82 -4.27 25.22
N ARG A 65 9.70 -4.14 25.94
CA ARG A 65 8.37 -3.96 25.38
C ARG A 65 7.50 -3.14 26.30
N ILE A 66 6.60 -2.37 25.71
CA ILE A 66 5.44 -1.79 26.37
C ILE A 66 4.19 -2.39 25.79
N HIS A 67 3.16 -2.53 26.61
CA HIS A 67 1.89 -3.05 26.14
C HIS A 67 0.72 -2.59 27.00
N THR A 68 -0.45 -2.50 26.37
CA THR A 68 -1.69 -2.18 27.06
C THR A 68 -2.87 -2.90 26.42
N LEU A 69 -3.88 -3.18 27.23
CA LEU A 69 -5.14 -3.77 26.79
C LEU A 69 -6.20 -2.69 26.72
N ILE A 70 -6.85 -2.58 25.58
CA ILE A 70 -7.86 -1.58 25.29
C ILE A 70 -9.15 -2.33 24.96
N GLU A 71 -10.23 -2.01 25.65
CA GLU A 71 -11.55 -2.56 25.33
C GLU A 71 -11.98 -2.12 23.92
N ARG A 72 -12.52 -3.05 23.14
CA ARG A 72 -13.06 -2.72 21.84
C ARG A 72 -14.30 -1.87 22.03
N ALA A 73 -14.28 -0.67 21.48
CA ALA A 73 -15.44 0.21 21.52
C ALA A 73 -16.61 -0.43 20.75
N PRO A 74 -17.86 -0.35 21.25
CA PRO A 74 -19.00 -1.00 20.60
C PRO A 74 -19.10 -0.65 19.12
N GLY A 75 -19.24 -1.65 18.25
CA GLY A 75 -19.35 -1.46 16.80
C GLY A 75 -18.06 -1.06 16.09
N ALA A 76 -16.92 -0.90 16.77
CA ALA A 76 -15.63 -0.66 16.12
C ALA A 76 -15.28 -1.82 15.17
N ARG A 77 -14.84 -1.49 13.96
CA ARG A 77 -14.47 -2.44 12.89
C ARG A 77 -13.04 -2.23 12.38
N ALA A 78 -12.41 -1.11 12.73
CA ALA A 78 -11.04 -0.81 12.39
C ALA A 78 -10.37 -0.08 13.56
N VAL A 79 -9.05 -0.21 13.64
CA VAL A 79 -8.18 0.53 14.54
C VAL A 79 -7.10 1.22 13.72
N HIS A 80 -6.83 2.47 14.04
CA HIS A 80 -5.79 3.27 13.42
C HIS A 80 -4.72 3.60 14.42
N VAL A 81 -3.49 3.40 13.99
CA VAL A 81 -2.29 3.60 14.79
C VAL A 81 -1.44 4.64 14.08
N GLU A 82 -1.11 5.70 14.79
CA GLU A 82 -0.13 6.69 14.34
C GLU A 82 0.99 6.77 15.37
N ALA A 83 2.21 6.97 14.90
CA ALA A 83 3.36 7.22 15.76
C ALA A 83 4.49 7.86 14.94
N ASP A 84 5.36 8.60 15.61
CA ASP A 84 6.68 8.85 15.07
C ASP A 84 7.60 7.74 15.57
N ILE A 85 8.40 7.16 14.67
CA ILE A 85 9.32 6.08 15.02
C ILE A 85 10.72 6.34 14.45
N GLN A 86 11.73 5.82 15.14
CA GLN A 86 13.12 5.84 14.72
C GLN A 86 13.74 4.46 15.02
N ALA A 87 14.70 4.06 14.20
CA ALA A 87 15.53 2.90 14.47
C ALA A 87 16.99 3.34 14.49
N ASP A 88 17.74 2.91 15.50
CA ASP A 88 19.19 3.05 15.53
C ASP A 88 19.83 1.67 15.62
N SER A 89 20.50 1.28 14.54
CA SER A 89 21.32 0.07 14.45
C SER A 89 20.60 -1.21 14.88
N ILE A 90 19.29 -1.30 14.61
CA ILE A 90 18.50 -2.49 14.94
C ILE A 90 18.90 -3.65 14.03
N HIS A 91 19.53 -4.67 14.59
CA HIS A 91 19.78 -5.92 13.87
C HIS A 91 18.58 -6.84 14.06
N ARG A 92 17.97 -7.25 12.94
CA ARG A 92 16.87 -8.20 12.93
C ARG A 92 17.38 -9.58 13.35
N GLY A 93 16.62 -10.28 14.18
CA GLY A 93 16.92 -11.67 14.56
C GLY A 93 16.59 -12.69 13.47
N ASP A 94 16.63 -13.96 13.86
CA ASP A 94 16.41 -15.16 13.01
C ASP A 94 15.05 -15.22 12.27
N VAL A 95 14.07 -14.43 12.68
CA VAL A 95 12.72 -14.40 12.11
C VAL A 95 12.29 -12.98 11.79
N SER A 96 11.46 -12.82 10.76
CA SER A 96 11.07 -11.50 10.21
C SER A 96 10.42 -10.56 11.23
N TRP A 97 9.90 -11.10 12.32
CA TRP A 97 9.20 -10.35 13.36
C TRP A 97 10.10 -9.95 14.55
N LYS A 98 11.34 -10.46 14.62
CA LYS A 98 12.37 -10.08 15.61
C LYS A 98 13.07 -8.79 15.17
N ALA A 99 12.36 -7.68 15.30
CA ALA A 99 12.87 -6.34 15.02
C ALA A 99 12.19 -5.31 15.95
N GLY A 100 12.43 -4.02 15.73
CA GLY A 100 11.61 -2.95 16.32
C GLY A 100 10.23 -2.95 15.68
N ARG A 101 9.15 -2.99 16.47
CA ARG A 101 7.79 -3.11 15.92
C ARG A 101 6.70 -2.49 16.79
N ILE A 102 5.62 -2.10 16.12
CA ILE A 102 4.32 -1.77 16.73
C ILE A 102 3.29 -2.74 16.17
N ALA A 103 2.54 -3.41 17.05
CA ALA A 103 1.55 -4.41 16.70
C ALA A 103 0.28 -4.28 17.54
N ILE A 104 -0.84 -4.76 17.00
CA ILE A 104 -2.12 -4.89 17.68
C ILE A 104 -2.52 -6.36 17.72
N GLY A 105 -2.40 -7.00 18.88
CA GLY A 105 -3.02 -8.31 19.11
C GLY A 105 -4.53 -8.18 19.23
N PHE A 106 -5.29 -9.04 18.55
CA PHE A 106 -6.74 -9.07 18.66
C PHE A 106 -7.16 -10.21 19.59
N ARG A 107 -7.71 -9.90 20.76
CA ARG A 107 -8.14 -10.89 21.77
C ARG A 107 -9.64 -11.11 21.73
N ASP A 108 -10.06 -12.37 21.76
CA ASP A 108 -11.46 -12.75 21.96
C ASP A 108 -11.88 -12.67 23.43
N ASP A 109 -13.15 -12.97 23.72
CA ASP A 109 -13.72 -13.05 25.06
C ASP A 109 -13.02 -14.10 25.96
N GLN A 110 -12.47 -15.16 25.36
CA GLN A 110 -11.66 -16.17 26.03
C GLN A 110 -10.20 -15.74 26.26
N GLY A 111 -9.82 -14.53 25.83
CA GLY A 111 -8.47 -13.99 25.96
C GLY A 111 -7.46 -14.57 24.96
N ARG A 112 -7.90 -15.34 23.96
CA ARG A 112 -7.03 -15.90 22.92
C ARG A 112 -6.68 -14.83 21.90
N GLU A 113 -5.40 -14.73 21.56
CA GLU A 113 -4.90 -13.79 20.56
C GLU A 113 -5.00 -14.36 19.15
N ASN A 114 -5.51 -13.56 18.22
CA ASN A 114 -5.58 -13.89 16.80
C ASN A 114 -4.49 -13.15 16.02
N TYR A 115 -3.35 -13.82 15.81
CA TYR A 115 -2.24 -13.34 14.98
C TYR A 115 -2.35 -13.74 13.50
N ARG A 116 -3.44 -14.42 13.11
CA ARG A 116 -3.64 -14.87 11.70
C ARG A 116 -4.12 -13.76 10.79
N VAL A 117 -4.57 -12.65 11.37
CA VAL A 117 -4.94 -11.45 10.64
C VAL A 117 -3.78 -10.43 10.66
N PRO A 118 -3.75 -9.49 9.72
CA PRO A 118 -2.76 -8.41 9.70
C PRO A 118 -2.80 -7.62 11.02
N HIS A 119 -1.68 -7.60 11.72
CA HIS A 119 -1.59 -7.04 13.08
C HIS A 119 -0.39 -6.12 13.32
N TYR A 120 0.47 -5.91 12.32
CA TYR A 120 1.60 -4.98 12.45
C TYR A 120 1.21 -3.59 11.94
N ALA A 121 1.42 -2.58 12.78
CA ALA A 121 1.35 -1.18 12.36
C ALA A 121 2.69 -0.70 11.78
N ALA A 122 3.81 -1.19 12.34
CA ALA A 122 5.15 -0.96 11.79
C ALA A 122 6.13 -2.05 12.19
N VAL A 123 7.11 -2.29 11.31
CA VAL A 123 8.32 -3.08 11.57
C VAL A 123 9.52 -2.31 11.03
N VAL A 124 10.54 -2.09 11.85
CA VAL A 124 11.73 -1.30 11.51
C VAL A 124 13.01 -2.04 11.90
N GLU A 125 14.03 -1.85 11.08
CA GLU A 125 15.37 -2.43 11.22
C GLU A 125 16.42 -1.44 10.72
N GLY A 126 17.68 -1.75 11.00
CA GLY A 126 18.84 -0.93 10.65
C GLY A 126 18.80 0.42 11.36
N THR A 127 19.33 1.43 10.68
CA THR A 127 19.29 2.82 11.14
C THR A 127 18.36 3.61 10.22
N LYS A 128 17.28 4.16 10.80
CA LYS A 128 16.30 4.99 10.10
C LYS A 128 16.07 6.26 10.92
N PRO A 129 16.06 7.45 10.28
CA PRO A 129 15.71 8.69 10.99
C PRO A 129 14.25 8.64 11.44
N TRP A 130 13.87 9.61 12.28
CA TRP A 130 12.46 9.79 12.65
C TRP A 130 11.57 9.85 11.42
N ASN A 131 10.56 8.97 11.40
CA ASN A 131 9.56 8.93 10.35
C ASN A 131 8.17 8.75 10.98
N HIS A 132 7.21 9.50 10.45
CA HIS A 132 5.82 9.37 10.85
C HIS A 132 5.20 8.15 10.16
N ILE A 133 4.55 7.29 10.94
CA ILE A 133 3.81 6.14 10.43
C ILE A 133 2.32 6.30 10.68
N ARG A 134 1.53 5.72 9.78
CA ARG A 134 0.09 5.57 9.91
C ARG A 134 -0.30 4.20 9.40
N ALA A 135 -1.07 3.46 10.20
CA ALA A 135 -1.56 2.16 9.82
C ALA A 135 -3.00 1.99 10.27
N THR A 136 -3.85 1.47 9.39
CA THR A 136 -5.19 1.02 9.77
C THR A 136 -5.27 -0.49 9.67
N LEU A 137 -5.75 -1.12 10.73
CA LEU A 137 -5.95 -2.56 10.83
C LEU A 137 -7.45 -2.86 11.02
N LEU A 138 -7.94 -3.89 10.34
CA LEU A 138 -9.32 -4.37 10.53
C LEU A 138 -9.41 -5.16 11.83
N ILE A 139 -10.44 -4.87 12.63
CA ILE A 139 -10.71 -5.59 13.88
C ILE A 139 -11.57 -6.81 13.54
N PRO A 140 -11.08 -8.04 13.79
CA PRO A 140 -11.89 -9.26 13.60
C PRO A 140 -13.17 -9.22 14.43
N GLU A 141 -14.26 -9.80 13.92
CA GLU A 141 -15.57 -9.69 14.56
C GLU A 141 -15.60 -10.27 15.98
N ALA A 142 -14.87 -11.35 16.23
CA ALA A 142 -14.77 -12.02 17.53
C ALA A 142 -13.91 -11.25 18.57
N THR A 143 -13.28 -10.14 18.17
CA THR A 143 -12.39 -9.39 19.07
C THR A 143 -13.20 -8.64 20.12
N THR A 144 -12.85 -8.80 21.38
CA THR A 144 -13.38 -8.00 22.51
C THR A 144 -12.35 -7.00 23.01
N ARG A 145 -11.05 -7.32 22.92
CA ARG A 145 -9.96 -6.47 23.41
C ARG A 145 -8.85 -6.33 22.37
N LEU A 146 -8.27 -5.14 22.30
CA LEU A 146 -7.09 -4.82 21.50
C LEU A 146 -5.87 -4.81 22.42
N HIS A 147 -4.82 -5.53 22.05
CA HIS A 147 -3.55 -5.57 22.76
C HIS A 147 -2.53 -4.76 21.97
N LEU A 148 -2.38 -3.48 22.31
CA LEU A 148 -1.35 -2.63 21.73
C LEU A 148 0.00 -3.02 22.30
N LEU A 149 0.95 -3.30 21.42
CA LEU A 149 2.29 -3.75 21.75
C LEU A 149 3.31 -2.93 20.95
N ALA A 150 4.26 -2.30 21.64
CA ALA A 150 5.47 -1.79 21.00
C ALA A 150 6.67 -2.46 21.65
N GLN A 151 7.57 -3.00 20.84
CA GLN A 151 8.71 -3.77 21.34
C GLN A 151 9.92 -3.67 20.43
N ASN A 152 11.10 -3.79 21.03
CA ASN A 152 12.31 -4.14 20.30
C ASN A 152 12.65 -5.60 20.56
N SER A 153 12.37 -6.44 19.56
CA SER A 153 12.71 -7.86 19.57
C SER A 153 13.87 -8.21 18.65
N GLY A 154 14.60 -7.19 18.16
CA GLY A 154 15.86 -7.41 17.45
C GLY A 154 16.96 -7.88 18.41
N ASP A 155 18.09 -8.27 17.83
CA ASP A 155 19.25 -8.75 18.57
C ASP A 155 20.08 -7.59 19.14
N SER A 156 19.93 -6.38 18.58
CA SER A 156 20.63 -5.17 19.00
C SER A 156 19.89 -3.88 18.62
N GLY A 157 20.49 -2.73 18.94
CA GLY A 157 20.01 -1.41 18.56
C GLY A 157 18.93 -0.83 19.48
N VAL A 158 18.39 0.32 19.08
CA VAL A 158 17.34 1.03 19.83
C VAL A 158 16.17 1.33 18.90
N PHE A 159 14.97 0.98 19.36
CA PHE A 159 13.72 1.34 18.72
C PHE A 159 13.09 2.49 19.51
N SER A 160 13.08 3.69 18.92
CA SER A 160 12.49 4.87 19.55
C SER A 160 11.11 5.14 18.98
N LEU A 161 10.16 5.55 19.84
CA LEU A 161 8.83 5.97 19.41
C LEU A 161 8.32 7.15 20.24
N ARG A 162 7.52 8.02 19.62
CA ARG A 162 6.79 9.10 20.30
C ARG A 162 5.47 9.36 19.58
N SER A 163 4.61 10.16 20.21
CA SER A 163 3.31 10.52 19.64
C SER A 163 2.44 9.30 19.29
N LEU A 164 2.55 8.21 20.07
CA LEU A 164 1.80 6.98 19.82
C LEU A 164 0.31 7.21 20.10
N SER A 165 -0.51 7.13 19.06
CA SER A 165 -1.95 7.25 19.15
C SER A 165 -2.62 5.98 18.63
N LEU A 166 -3.75 5.64 19.25
CA LEU A 166 -4.62 4.56 18.82
C LEU A 166 -6.04 5.08 18.79
N THR A 167 -6.69 4.98 17.63
CA THR A 167 -8.07 5.42 17.44
C THR A 167 -8.92 4.28 16.89
N GLN A 168 -10.04 3.99 17.55
CA GLN A 168 -10.99 2.99 17.09
C GLN A 168 -12.09 3.62 16.24
N TYR A 169 -12.51 2.91 15.20
CA TYR A 169 -13.42 3.44 14.20
C TYR A 169 -14.53 2.47 13.82
N ARG A 170 -15.73 3.01 13.59
CA ARG A 170 -16.85 2.30 12.96
C ARG A 170 -16.78 2.44 11.44
N ILE A 171 -17.18 1.43 10.67
CA ILE A 171 -17.37 1.63 9.23
C ILE A 171 -18.77 2.23 9.03
N ARG A 172 -18.87 3.32 8.27
CA ARG A 172 -20.18 3.93 7.95
C ARG A 172 -21.04 2.95 7.15
N ALA A 173 -22.33 2.90 7.41
CA ALA A 173 -23.27 2.04 6.67
C ALA A 173 -23.31 2.34 5.15
N SER A 174 -22.92 3.53 4.74
CA SER A 174 -22.82 3.93 3.32
C SER A 174 -21.58 3.40 2.60
N HIS A 175 -20.53 2.98 3.32
CA HIS A 175 -19.27 2.50 2.74
C HIS A 175 -19.45 1.41 1.68
N PRO A 176 -20.18 0.30 1.91
CA PRO A 176 -20.36 -0.74 0.88
C PRO A 176 -21.04 -0.22 -0.38
N TRP A 177 -21.96 0.74 -0.26
CA TRP A 177 -22.65 1.34 -1.41
C TRP A 177 -21.73 2.25 -2.23
N ILE A 178 -20.82 2.97 -1.57
CA ILE A 178 -19.80 3.78 -2.25
C ILE A 178 -18.85 2.86 -3.03
N VAL A 179 -18.35 1.80 -2.39
CA VAL A 179 -17.48 0.79 -3.04
C VAL A 179 -18.20 0.16 -4.23
N ALA A 180 -19.45 -0.28 -4.05
CA ALA A 180 -20.25 -0.89 -5.11
C ALA A 180 -20.51 0.09 -6.26
N GLY A 181 -20.79 1.37 -5.98
CA GLY A 181 -20.98 2.40 -6.98
C GLY A 181 -19.72 2.66 -7.81
N LEU A 182 -18.55 2.77 -7.16
CA LEU A 182 -17.27 2.96 -7.85
C LEU A 182 -16.87 1.73 -8.67
N LEU A 183 -17.10 0.53 -8.14
CA LEU A 183 -16.89 -0.73 -8.87
C LEU A 183 -17.82 -0.83 -10.08
N GLY A 184 -19.10 -0.50 -9.91
CA GLY A 184 -20.08 -0.45 -10.98
C GLY A 184 -19.66 0.55 -12.07
N LEU A 185 -19.16 1.72 -11.69
CA LEU A 185 -18.64 2.72 -12.64
C LEU A 185 -17.40 2.21 -13.40
N ALA A 186 -16.44 1.59 -12.71
CA ALA A 186 -15.26 1.00 -13.35
C ALA A 186 -15.64 -0.08 -14.36
N LEU A 187 -16.56 -0.99 -13.98
CA LEU A 187 -17.07 -2.05 -14.84
C LEU A 187 -17.89 -1.50 -16.01
N ALA A 188 -18.71 -0.47 -15.78
CA ALA A 188 -19.47 0.19 -16.84
C ALA A 188 -18.56 0.87 -17.86
N LEU A 189 -17.49 1.53 -17.42
CA LEU A 189 -16.49 2.13 -18.31
C LEU A 189 -15.74 1.07 -19.12
N GLY A 190 -15.25 0.02 -18.45
CA GLY A 190 -14.62 -1.12 -19.13
C GLY A 190 -15.57 -1.76 -20.14
N GLY A 191 -16.81 -2.04 -19.73
CA GLY A 191 -17.87 -2.59 -20.57
C GLY A 191 -18.23 -1.67 -21.74
N TRP A 192 -18.26 -0.35 -21.54
CA TRP A 192 -18.55 0.63 -22.59
C TRP A 192 -17.44 0.70 -23.63
N ILE A 193 -16.16 0.77 -23.22
CA ILE A 193 -15.01 0.70 -24.14
C ILE A 193 -15.07 -0.58 -24.98
N VAL A 194 -15.44 -1.67 -24.33
CA VAL A 194 -15.50 -3.02 -24.90
C VAL A 194 -16.70 -3.18 -25.85
N HIS A 195 -17.87 -2.62 -25.49
CA HIS A 195 -19.10 -2.63 -26.28
C HIS A 195 -19.00 -1.73 -27.51
N THR A 196 -18.51 -0.49 -27.33
CA THR A 196 -18.32 0.47 -28.43
C THR A 196 -17.12 0.11 -29.31
N GLY A 197 -16.15 -0.61 -28.75
CA GLY A 197 -14.89 -0.92 -29.41
C GLY A 197 -14.86 -2.25 -30.16
N THR A 198 -15.20 -3.40 -29.54
CA THR A 198 -14.48 -4.61 -29.96
C THR A 198 -15.01 -6.01 -29.58
N LEU A 199 -16.13 -6.20 -28.85
CA LEU A 199 -16.55 -7.59 -28.52
C LEU A 199 -16.98 -8.43 -29.73
N LYS A 200 -17.46 -7.82 -30.80
CA LYS A 200 -17.77 -8.56 -32.04
C LYS A 200 -16.48 -8.83 -32.82
N GLY A 201 -15.61 -9.70 -32.30
CA GLY A 201 -14.56 -10.38 -33.06
C GLY A 201 -13.11 -9.93 -32.87
N HIS A 202 -12.78 -9.00 -31.95
CA HIS A 202 -11.41 -8.50 -31.81
C HIS A 202 -10.71 -8.95 -30.52
N VAL A 203 -9.60 -9.67 -30.65
CA VAL A 203 -8.77 -10.16 -29.53
C VAL A 203 -8.31 -9.02 -28.62
N ALA A 204 -7.90 -7.88 -29.18
CA ALA A 204 -7.42 -6.72 -28.39
C ALA A 204 -8.46 -6.16 -27.41
N GLY A 205 -9.75 -6.18 -27.78
CA GLY A 205 -10.84 -5.78 -26.89
C GLY A 205 -10.99 -6.69 -25.69
N ARG A 206 -10.94 -8.01 -25.93
CA ARG A 206 -11.00 -9.04 -24.88
C ARG A 206 -9.80 -8.93 -23.93
N VAL A 207 -8.60 -8.71 -24.47
CA VAL A 207 -7.39 -8.49 -23.66
C VAL A 207 -7.53 -7.21 -22.82
N THR A 208 -8.05 -6.13 -23.39
CA THR A 208 -8.29 -4.87 -22.65
C THR A 208 -9.25 -5.09 -21.47
N LEU A 209 -10.35 -5.82 -21.68
CA LEU A 209 -11.29 -6.16 -20.62
C LEU A 209 -10.62 -7.00 -19.52
N LEU A 210 -9.87 -8.03 -19.92
CA LEU A 210 -9.17 -8.91 -18.98
C LEU A 210 -8.17 -8.11 -18.12
N LEU A 211 -7.38 -7.23 -18.72
CA LEU A 211 -6.44 -6.36 -18.01
C LEU A 211 -7.16 -5.41 -17.04
N ALA A 212 -8.26 -4.79 -17.49
CA ALA A 212 -9.06 -3.94 -16.62
C ALA A 212 -9.64 -4.72 -15.43
N MET A 213 -10.13 -5.95 -15.64
CA MET A 213 -10.58 -6.82 -14.56
C MET A 213 -9.44 -7.20 -13.60
N ILE A 214 -8.26 -7.54 -14.11
CA ILE A 214 -7.08 -7.85 -13.28
C ILE A 214 -6.71 -6.65 -12.41
N ILE A 215 -6.68 -5.44 -12.99
CA ILE A 215 -6.38 -4.21 -12.26
C ILE A 215 -7.43 -3.98 -11.16
N VAL A 216 -8.72 -4.05 -11.48
CA VAL A 216 -9.81 -3.89 -10.49
C VAL A 216 -9.76 -4.95 -9.40
N MET A 217 -9.50 -6.21 -9.74
CA MET A 217 -9.32 -7.25 -8.73
C MET A 217 -8.11 -6.93 -7.85
N GLY A 218 -6.98 -6.54 -8.45
CA GLY A 218 -5.77 -6.15 -7.75
C GLY A 218 -5.94 -4.96 -6.82
N THR A 219 -6.79 -3.98 -7.15
CA THR A 219 -7.08 -2.84 -6.27
C THR A 219 -7.95 -3.21 -5.07
N LEU A 220 -8.81 -4.23 -5.22
CA LEU A 220 -9.67 -4.72 -4.15
C LEU A 220 -8.98 -5.70 -3.20
N VAL A 221 -7.83 -6.28 -3.58
CA VAL A 221 -7.07 -7.18 -2.70
C VAL A 221 -6.53 -6.38 -1.49
N PRO A 222 -6.76 -6.83 -0.25
CA PRO A 222 -6.17 -6.19 0.93
C PRO A 222 -4.63 -6.16 0.84
N GLN A 223 -4.03 -5.03 1.22
CA GLN A 223 -2.56 -4.83 1.19
C GLN A 223 -1.79 -5.99 1.86
N PRO A 224 -2.22 -6.50 3.02
CA PRO A 224 -1.47 -7.57 3.70
C PRO A 224 -1.45 -8.90 2.94
N TRP A 225 -2.42 -9.14 2.05
CA TRP A 225 -2.46 -10.34 1.22
C TRP A 225 -1.44 -10.25 0.09
N ILE A 226 -1.22 -9.05 -0.46
CA ILE A 226 -0.17 -8.78 -1.45
C ILE A 226 1.20 -8.98 -0.80
N GLU A 227 1.42 -8.36 0.36
CA GLU A 227 2.69 -8.49 1.10
C GLU A 227 2.98 -9.95 1.46
N TRP A 228 1.96 -10.69 1.93
CA TRP A 228 2.09 -12.13 2.20
C TRP A 228 2.47 -12.93 0.95
N GLY A 229 1.88 -12.62 -0.21
CA GLY A 229 2.21 -13.26 -1.48
C GLY A 229 3.64 -12.95 -1.93
N LEU A 230 4.05 -11.69 -1.88
CA LEU A 230 5.39 -11.25 -2.25
C LEU A 230 6.46 -11.84 -1.31
N HIS A 231 6.21 -11.86 0.00
CA HIS A 231 7.12 -12.47 0.97
C HIS A 231 7.28 -13.98 0.77
N ARG A 232 6.33 -14.68 0.14
CA ARG A 232 6.52 -16.09 -0.23
C ARG A 232 7.46 -16.25 -1.42
N LEU A 233 7.49 -15.30 -2.35
CA LEU A 233 8.38 -15.31 -3.51
C LEU A 233 9.80 -14.91 -3.12
N ASP A 234 9.94 -13.98 -2.17
CA ASP A 234 11.23 -13.47 -1.68
C ASP A 234 11.85 -14.32 -0.57
N ARG A 235 11.17 -15.37 -0.08
CA ARG A 235 11.82 -16.31 0.83
C ARG A 235 12.94 -16.97 0.03
N PRO A 236 14.23 -16.75 0.35
CA PRO A 236 15.26 -17.60 -0.20
C PRO A 236 14.81 -19.01 0.16
N GLU A 237 14.71 -19.87 -0.86
CA GLU A 237 14.50 -21.30 -0.67
C GLU A 237 15.41 -21.69 0.49
N PRO A 238 14.86 -22.24 1.60
CA PRO A 238 15.63 -22.46 2.81
C PRO A 238 16.85 -23.24 2.36
N GLN A 239 18.02 -22.58 2.33
CA GLN A 239 19.22 -23.22 1.82
C GLN A 239 19.34 -24.45 2.69
N PRO A 240 19.24 -25.66 2.09
CA PRO A 240 19.14 -26.90 2.86
C PRO A 240 20.32 -26.86 3.79
N HIS A 241 20.04 -26.72 5.09
CA HIS A 241 20.97 -26.29 6.11
C HIS A 241 22.35 -26.74 5.71
N SER A 242 23.16 -25.82 5.15
CA SER A 242 24.54 -26.12 4.81
C SER A 242 25.12 -26.52 6.14
N MET A 243 25.22 -27.84 6.34
CA MET A 243 25.73 -28.43 7.54
C MET A 243 27.04 -27.72 7.79
N GLU A 244 27.11 -27.02 8.91
CA GLU A 244 28.36 -26.96 9.63
C GLU A 244 29.51 -26.44 8.75
N HIS A 245 29.40 -25.22 8.24
CA HIS A 245 30.63 -24.44 8.09
C HIS A 245 31.18 -24.28 9.49
N ALA A 246 32.14 -25.14 9.80
CA ALA A 246 32.96 -25.13 10.99
C ALA A 246 33.19 -23.68 11.42
N ALA A 247 32.94 -23.41 12.70
CA ALA A 247 33.13 -22.09 13.29
C ALA A 247 34.40 -21.46 12.70
N PRO A 248 34.31 -20.26 12.09
CA PRO A 248 35.49 -19.61 11.55
C PRO A 248 36.53 -19.55 12.65
N ALA A 249 37.75 -20.03 12.34
CA ALA A 249 38.86 -20.00 13.27
C ALA A 249 38.94 -18.59 13.90
N PRO A 250 39.17 -18.48 15.22
CA PRO A 250 39.18 -17.19 15.91
C PRO A 250 40.07 -16.22 15.14
N SER A 251 39.46 -15.14 14.65
CA SER A 251 40.15 -14.06 13.96
C SER A 251 41.31 -13.61 14.84
N ALA A 252 42.50 -13.50 14.26
CA ALA A 252 43.69 -13.13 15.01
C ALA A 252 43.44 -11.79 15.75
N PRO A 253 43.85 -11.68 17.03
CA PRO A 253 43.68 -10.45 17.78
C PRO A 253 44.43 -9.30 17.09
N GLY A 254 43.69 -8.38 16.48
CA GLY A 254 44.23 -7.18 15.82
C GLY A 254 43.67 -6.86 14.43
N GLU A 255 42.87 -7.74 13.83
CA GLU A 255 42.27 -7.44 12.52
C GLU A 255 41.08 -6.47 12.69
N ILE A 256 41.36 -5.18 12.46
CA ILE A 256 40.35 -4.13 12.44
C ILE A 256 39.38 -4.46 11.30
N PRO A 257 38.08 -4.67 11.56
CA PRO A 257 37.13 -4.94 10.50
C PRO A 257 37.20 -3.81 9.49
N PRO A 258 37.29 -4.11 8.18
CA PRO A 258 37.37 -3.08 7.16
C PRO A 258 36.19 -2.13 7.36
N PRO A 259 36.40 -0.80 7.28
CA PRO A 259 35.35 0.17 7.50
C PRO A 259 34.18 -0.21 6.61
N THR A 260 33.06 -0.58 7.24
CA THR A 260 31.81 -0.93 6.57
C THR A 260 31.51 0.21 5.61
N GLN A 261 31.74 -0.03 4.31
CA GLN A 261 31.51 0.98 3.29
C GLN A 261 30.03 1.30 3.36
N ALA A 262 29.70 2.47 3.90
CA ALA A 262 28.34 2.97 3.93
C ALA A 262 27.85 2.96 2.49
N LEU A 263 26.92 2.04 2.18
CA LEU A 263 26.27 1.95 0.89
C LEU A 263 25.73 3.35 0.57
N THR A 264 26.24 3.93 -0.51
CA THR A 264 25.91 5.29 -0.91
C THR A 264 24.38 5.42 -1.11
N PRO A 265 23.76 6.54 -0.71
CA PRO A 265 22.32 6.78 -0.87
C PRO A 265 21.79 6.60 -2.30
N ALA A 266 22.68 6.64 -3.30
CA ALA A 266 22.34 6.41 -4.70
C ALA A 266 21.90 4.95 -5.00
N ALA A 267 22.39 3.95 -4.25
CA ALA A 267 22.03 2.55 -4.47
C ALA A 267 20.63 2.21 -3.94
N SER A 268 20.15 2.92 -2.90
CA SER A 268 18.79 2.73 -2.39
C SER A 268 17.72 3.40 -3.26
N LEU A 269 18.08 4.47 -4.00
CA LEU A 269 17.22 5.11 -5.01
C LEU A 269 16.87 4.17 -6.19
N LEU A 270 17.63 3.10 -6.39
CA LEU A 270 17.46 2.17 -7.50
C LEU A 270 16.82 0.83 -7.12
N LYS A 271 16.50 0.57 -5.84
CA LYS A 271 15.68 -0.60 -5.51
C LYS A 271 14.27 -0.33 -6.02
N PRO A 272 13.86 -0.94 -7.13
CA PRO A 272 12.57 -0.65 -7.68
C PRO A 272 11.53 -1.19 -6.71
N GLU A 273 10.60 -0.36 -6.29
CA GLU A 273 9.42 -0.85 -5.60
C GLU A 273 8.66 -1.71 -6.60
N THR A 274 8.82 -3.04 -6.51
CA THR A 274 8.24 -4.04 -7.42
C THR A 274 6.73 -3.85 -7.60
N HIS A 275 6.06 -3.38 -6.55
CA HIS A 275 4.66 -2.97 -6.58
C HIS A 275 4.39 -1.84 -7.59
N LYS A 276 5.13 -0.73 -7.53
CA LYS A 276 4.98 0.41 -8.46
C LYS A 276 5.25 0.02 -9.91
N GLN A 277 6.24 -0.84 -10.13
CA GLN A 277 6.53 -1.37 -11.46
C GLN A 277 5.37 -2.22 -12.01
N THR A 278 4.75 -3.03 -11.15
CA THR A 278 3.62 -3.88 -11.54
C THR A 278 2.44 -3.02 -12.00
N HIS A 279 2.09 -1.98 -11.25
CA HIS A 279 1.06 -1.01 -11.65
C HIS A 279 1.38 -0.35 -12.99
N PHE A 280 2.58 0.20 -13.13
CA PHE A 280 3.04 0.80 -14.38
C PHE A 280 2.90 -0.15 -15.58
N ILE A 281 3.37 -1.41 -15.45
CA ILE A 281 3.34 -2.42 -16.52
C ILE A 281 1.90 -2.79 -16.87
N LEU A 282 1.02 -2.98 -15.88
CA LEU A 282 -0.38 -3.31 -16.11
C LEU A 282 -1.11 -2.19 -16.86
N PHE A 283 -0.91 -0.93 -16.46
CA PHE A 283 -1.51 0.22 -17.14
C PHE A 283 -0.90 0.47 -18.52
N LEU A 284 0.40 0.22 -18.70
CA LEU A 284 1.04 0.24 -20.02
C LEU A 284 0.40 -0.79 -20.96
N ALA A 285 0.25 -2.04 -20.50
CA ALA A 285 -0.41 -3.09 -21.27
C ALA A 285 -1.86 -2.75 -21.60
N LEU A 286 -2.59 -2.18 -20.64
CA LEU A 286 -3.97 -1.72 -20.82
C LEU A 286 -4.05 -0.62 -21.89
N GLY A 287 -3.15 0.37 -21.83
CA GLY A 287 -3.08 1.46 -22.81
C GLY A 287 -2.76 0.97 -24.22
N LEU A 288 -1.80 0.04 -24.36
CA LEU A 288 -1.47 -0.61 -25.62
C LEU A 288 -2.68 -1.35 -26.22
N SER A 289 -3.32 -2.22 -25.44
CA SER A 289 -4.44 -3.03 -25.92
C SER A 289 -5.66 -2.16 -26.25
N ALA A 290 -5.94 -1.14 -25.44
CA ALA A 290 -7.03 -0.20 -25.66
C ALA A 290 -6.80 0.64 -26.93
N ALA A 291 -5.57 1.11 -27.17
CA ALA A 291 -5.26 1.86 -28.39
C ALA A 291 -5.41 1.01 -29.66
N VAL A 292 -4.97 -0.27 -29.62
CA VAL A 292 -5.19 -1.22 -30.73
C VAL A 292 -6.68 -1.47 -30.94
N ALA A 293 -7.45 -1.65 -29.86
CA ALA A 293 -8.89 -1.84 -29.92
C ALA A 293 -9.61 -0.63 -30.53
N CYS A 294 -9.30 0.58 -30.07
CA CYS A 294 -9.93 1.81 -30.56
C CYS A 294 -9.58 2.12 -32.02
N ARG A 295 -8.37 1.78 -32.50
CA ARG A 295 -8.05 1.94 -33.93
C ARG A 295 -8.92 1.10 -34.87
N LYS A 296 -9.44 -0.03 -34.37
CA LYS A 296 -10.35 -0.89 -35.13
C LYS A 296 -11.81 -0.48 -34.98
N ALA A 297 -12.12 0.45 -34.07
CA ALA A 297 -13.46 0.92 -33.79
C ALA A 297 -13.71 2.27 -34.48
N PRO A 298 -14.49 2.33 -35.57
CA PRO A 298 -14.69 3.57 -36.34
C PRO A 298 -15.37 4.69 -35.53
N THR A 299 -16.03 4.34 -34.43
CA THR A 299 -16.79 5.26 -33.57
C THR A 299 -15.95 5.88 -32.45
N LEU A 300 -14.77 5.34 -32.13
CA LEU A 300 -13.96 5.77 -30.99
C LEU A 300 -12.72 6.54 -31.43
N SER A 301 -12.67 7.83 -31.05
CA SER A 301 -11.46 8.62 -31.23
C SER A 301 -10.37 8.21 -30.23
N THR A 302 -9.10 8.37 -30.59
CA THR A 302 -7.96 8.19 -29.66
C THR A 302 -8.09 9.06 -28.41
N ARG A 303 -8.66 10.27 -28.54
CA ARG A 303 -8.90 11.17 -27.41
C ARG A 303 -9.91 10.59 -26.42
N THR A 304 -10.99 9.99 -26.93
CA THR A 304 -12.01 9.31 -26.11
C THR A 304 -11.40 8.11 -25.36
N CYS A 305 -10.57 7.31 -26.05
CA CYS A 305 -9.85 6.20 -25.44
C CYS A 305 -8.95 6.67 -24.29
N LEU A 306 -8.13 7.70 -24.55
CA LEU A 306 -7.23 8.26 -23.55
C LEU A 306 -8.01 8.80 -22.34
N ALA A 307 -9.09 9.54 -22.57
CA ALA A 307 -9.90 10.08 -21.49
C ALA A 307 -10.56 8.99 -20.64
N ALA A 308 -10.98 7.89 -21.25
CA ALA A 308 -11.53 6.75 -20.53
C ALA A 308 -10.46 6.02 -19.69
N LEU A 309 -9.22 5.91 -20.19
CA LEU A 309 -8.10 5.35 -19.42
C LEU A 309 -7.70 6.24 -18.24
N ILE A 310 -7.69 7.56 -18.41
CA ILE A 310 -7.45 8.53 -17.32
C ILE A 310 -8.51 8.36 -16.23
N LEU A 311 -9.79 8.31 -16.62
CA LEU A 311 -10.89 8.13 -15.69
C LEU A 311 -10.79 6.77 -14.98
N PHE A 312 -10.46 5.70 -15.71
CA PHE A 312 -10.26 4.38 -15.14
C PHE A 312 -9.12 4.35 -14.10
N ALA A 313 -7.95 4.92 -14.42
CA ALA A 313 -6.82 5.06 -13.49
C ALA A 313 -7.19 5.86 -12.23
N GLY A 314 -7.98 6.93 -12.41
CA GLY A 314 -8.56 7.64 -11.28
C GLY A 314 -9.39 6.69 -10.42
N ILE A 315 -10.43 6.06 -10.99
CA ILE A 315 -11.37 5.23 -10.23
C ILE A 315 -10.66 4.10 -9.49
N THR A 316 -9.65 3.48 -10.10
CA THR A 316 -8.85 2.46 -9.43
C THR A 316 -8.10 3.00 -8.23
N GLU A 317 -7.56 4.22 -8.30
CA GLU A 317 -6.95 4.88 -7.13
C GLU A 317 -7.98 5.18 -6.03
N LEU A 318 -9.21 5.60 -6.37
CA LEU A 318 -10.26 5.75 -5.36
C LEU A 318 -10.65 4.45 -4.71
N LEU A 319 -10.78 3.38 -5.51
CA LEU A 319 -11.07 2.04 -5.00
C LEU A 319 -9.97 1.59 -4.03
N GLN A 320 -8.72 1.97 -4.27
CA GLN A 320 -7.65 1.76 -3.29
C GLN A 320 -7.82 2.65 -2.06
N GLY A 321 -8.12 3.94 -2.23
CA GLY A 321 -8.26 4.88 -1.11
C GLY A 321 -9.44 4.59 -0.17
N ILE A 322 -10.50 3.95 -0.66
CA ILE A 322 -11.62 3.47 0.17
C ILE A 322 -11.35 2.10 0.80
N SER A 323 -10.31 1.41 0.35
CA SER A 323 -9.87 0.15 0.97
C SER A 323 -9.18 0.48 2.29
N ILE A 324 -9.66 -0.15 3.36
CA ILE A 324 -9.30 0.22 4.73
C ILE A 324 -7.80 0.08 5.01
N THR A 325 -7.11 -0.79 4.28
CA THR A 325 -5.69 -1.08 4.46
C THR A 325 -4.77 -0.34 3.49
N ARG A 326 -5.28 0.56 2.65
CA ARG A 326 -4.49 1.26 1.64
C ARG A 326 -4.60 2.77 1.81
N THR A 327 -3.47 3.44 1.69
CA THR A 327 -3.42 4.90 1.61
C THR A 327 -3.32 5.30 0.15
N PRO A 328 -4.25 6.08 -0.38
CA PRO A 328 -4.12 6.59 -1.74
C PRO A 328 -2.91 7.52 -1.80
N ARG A 329 -2.12 7.41 -2.86
CA ARG A 329 -0.94 8.24 -3.10
C ARG A 329 -1.09 8.86 -4.47
N LEU A 330 -1.01 10.19 -4.51
CA LEU A 330 -1.04 10.94 -5.77
C LEU A 330 0.05 10.45 -6.75
N LEU A 331 1.18 9.98 -6.22
CA LEU A 331 2.25 9.40 -7.02
C LEU A 331 1.84 8.08 -7.69
N ASP A 332 1.05 7.23 -7.03
CA ASP A 332 0.62 5.94 -7.58
C ASP A 332 -0.37 6.17 -8.74
N TRP A 333 -1.31 7.11 -8.59
CA TRP A 333 -2.15 7.58 -9.70
C TRP A 333 -1.32 8.14 -10.89
N GLY A 334 -0.27 8.89 -10.60
CA GLY A 334 0.65 9.41 -11.62
C GLY A 334 1.36 8.30 -12.39
N ILE A 335 1.75 7.21 -11.72
CA ILE A 335 2.40 6.05 -12.33
C ILE A 335 1.43 5.30 -13.24
N ASP A 336 0.19 5.07 -12.80
CA ASP A 336 -0.87 4.44 -13.59
C ASP A 336 -1.18 5.25 -14.86
N LEU A 337 -1.31 6.57 -14.69
CA LEU A 337 -1.54 7.50 -15.79
C LEU A 337 -0.38 7.51 -16.80
N LEU A 338 0.86 7.52 -16.31
CA LEU A 338 2.04 7.47 -17.15
C LEU A 338 2.11 6.17 -17.95
N GLY A 339 1.83 5.02 -17.33
CA GLY A 339 1.77 3.72 -18.00
C GLY A 339 0.74 3.73 -19.14
N ALA A 340 -0.51 4.11 -18.83
CA ALA A 340 -1.59 4.14 -19.81
C ALA A 340 -1.32 5.10 -20.99
N THR A 341 -0.84 6.31 -20.70
CA THR A 341 -0.53 7.33 -21.73
C THR A 341 0.61 6.89 -22.64
N LEU A 342 1.68 6.31 -22.10
CA LEU A 342 2.79 5.76 -22.89
C LEU A 342 2.34 4.62 -23.79
N GLY A 343 1.47 3.74 -23.30
CA GLY A 343 0.90 2.65 -24.09
C GLY A 343 0.13 3.16 -25.31
N VAL A 344 -0.74 4.15 -25.11
CA VAL A 344 -1.49 4.79 -26.21
C VAL A 344 -0.53 5.49 -27.19
N GLY A 345 0.44 6.25 -26.65
CA GLY A 345 1.44 6.98 -27.43
C GLY A 345 2.28 6.08 -28.33
N LEU A 346 2.70 4.91 -27.83
CA LEU A 346 3.50 3.94 -28.59
C LEU A 346 2.74 3.40 -29.80
N ILE A 347 1.47 2.99 -29.63
CA ILE A 347 0.63 2.51 -30.74
C ILE A 347 0.39 3.61 -31.77
N TRP A 348 0.20 4.84 -31.32
CA TRP A 348 0.03 5.99 -32.22
C TRP A 348 1.30 6.25 -33.03
N TRP A 349 2.47 6.26 -32.39
CA TRP A 349 3.77 6.46 -33.05
C TRP A 349 4.07 5.36 -34.09
N LEU A 350 3.93 4.09 -33.70
CA LEU A 350 4.10 2.95 -34.61
C LEU A 350 3.15 3.02 -35.82
N SER A 351 1.92 3.49 -35.60
CA SER A 351 0.96 3.67 -36.71
C SER A 351 1.40 4.72 -37.72
N ARG A 352 2.09 5.77 -37.26
CA ARG A 352 2.55 6.87 -38.10
C ARG A 352 3.74 6.42 -38.95
N ILE A 353 4.68 5.68 -38.36
CA ILE A 353 5.80 5.07 -39.07
C ILE A 353 5.30 4.14 -40.17
N HIS A 354 4.36 3.25 -39.85
CA HIS A 354 3.82 2.30 -40.82
C HIS A 354 3.15 2.99 -42.03
N ARG A 355 2.39 4.07 -41.80
CA ARG A 355 1.82 4.88 -42.89
C ARG A 355 2.91 5.52 -43.74
N SER A 356 3.89 6.17 -43.11
CA SER A 356 5.00 6.81 -43.82
C SER A 356 5.79 5.85 -44.71
N ILE A 357 5.98 4.60 -44.27
CA ILE A 357 6.65 3.56 -45.06
C ILE A 357 5.76 3.12 -46.22
N SER A 358 4.45 2.96 -45.99
CA SER A 358 3.50 2.53 -47.03
C SER A 358 3.36 3.59 -48.13
N ASP A 359 3.31 4.86 -47.76
CA ASP A 359 3.23 5.99 -48.70
C ASP A 359 4.52 6.17 -49.51
N ALA A 360 5.68 5.80 -48.95
CA ALA A 360 6.96 5.85 -49.67
C ALA A 360 7.15 4.68 -50.64
N ALA A 361 6.34 3.61 -50.52
CA ALA A 361 6.41 2.42 -51.36
C ALA A 361 5.42 2.46 -52.54
N SER A 362 4.42 3.36 -52.50
CA SER A 362 3.45 3.64 -53.59
C SER A 362 3.95 4.74 -54.49
#